data_AF-A0A430AC23-F1
#
_entry.id   AF-A0A430AC23-F1
#
_cell.length_a   1.000
_cell.length_b   1.000
_cell.length_c   1.000
_cell.angle_alpha   90.00
_cell.angle_beta   90.00
_cell.angle_gamma   90.00
#
_symmetry.space_group_name_H-M   'P 1'
#
loop_
_entity.id
_entity.type
_entity.pdbx_description
1 polymer ?
#
loop_
_entity_poly.entity_id
_entity_poly.type
_entity_poly.pdbx_seq_one_letter_code
_entity_poly.pdbx_strand_id
1 'polypeptide(L)'
;MKKLLGTLLLATVLLTGCGSNDAQDSAKVKEQLANEKLKLEVEKAKAETKKAKAEAEKAVKEAKKETKENNNNDKEAKQKNNSTSAWTKEKSRQLADLMAKFGSVMGQEYDEAYPSGHEINYYGYHYPNDVAKNNFGLNGSAINMVTNDRAATDKNTYQIVGIYSDIDHIGFGGAHLYFFTLKDNQPHVLVTSQNQGNAENLLYFKESENQDLVSNFKSIADGNGHNFSGPAKSKKTAHTFSNDTKIAITNEFYVWATNQAKKGDMAITTLYFNHGAAGRGDWYAETPDGKMLVQDNKQNLPGGDAFPIDIIGGMLFFYALDGTIGHDDKINSGATADGYTLNLDKSLPASKYILGDNGTVYELKKAAGDGLSPGSGFTECNDDGSFNTEYPPTPLIVSEDSAAQTKLQELIAKYS
;
A
#
# COMPACT_ATOMS: atom_id res chain seq x y z
N MET A 1 48.06 -2.25 43.95
CA MET A 1 48.22 -0.83 44.39
C MET A 1 47.31 0.00 43.51
N LYS A 2 46.27 0.73 43.94
CA LYS A 2 45.92 1.40 45.21
C LYS A 2 44.45 1.12 45.57
N LYS A 3 44.16 1.04 46.88
CA LYS A 3 42.82 1.12 47.48
C LYS A 3 42.36 2.60 47.53
N LEU A 4 41.04 2.84 47.57
CA LEU A 4 40.33 3.76 48.48
C LEU A 4 38.81 3.62 48.21
N LEU A 5 37.99 3.13 49.17
CA LEU A 5 37.07 3.90 50.04
C LEU A 5 36.15 4.84 49.22
N GLY A 6 34.81 4.76 49.20
CA GLY A 6 33.84 4.29 50.19
C GLY A 6 33.15 5.50 50.80
N THR A 7 31.89 5.81 50.44
CA THR A 7 30.93 6.50 51.33
C THR A 7 29.49 6.34 50.84
N LEU A 8 28.71 5.63 51.65
CA LEU A 8 27.24 5.62 51.66
C LEU A 8 26.81 6.83 52.50
N LEU A 9 26.08 7.79 51.91
CA LEU A 9 25.46 8.87 52.67
C LEU A 9 23.96 8.59 52.78
N LEU A 10 23.57 8.04 53.94
CA LEU A 10 22.20 7.96 54.39
C LEU A 10 21.86 9.34 54.99
N ALA A 11 21.07 10.15 54.27
CA ALA A 11 20.55 11.41 54.81
C ALA A 11 19.14 11.16 55.36
N THR A 12 19.06 10.96 56.67
CA THR A 12 17.86 11.13 57.48
C THR A 12 17.46 12.61 57.49
N VAL A 13 16.29 12.94 56.97
CA VAL A 13 15.64 14.24 57.23
C VAL A 13 14.41 14.00 58.11
N LEU A 14 14.44 14.70 59.24
CA LEU A 14 13.43 14.74 60.29
C LEU A 14 12.16 15.46 59.81
N LEU A 15 11.01 14.91 60.21
CA LEU A 15 9.70 15.54 60.17
C LEU A 15 9.62 16.68 61.20
N THR A 16 9.36 17.90 60.74
CA THR A 16 8.61 18.94 61.47
C THR A 16 8.08 19.98 60.49
N GLY A 17 6.77 20.28 60.56
CA GLY A 17 6.18 21.51 60.01
C GLY A 17 4.92 21.31 59.17
N CYS A 18 3.74 21.46 59.80
CA CYS A 18 2.47 21.66 59.10
C CYS A 18 2.50 22.92 58.23
N GLY A 19 2.08 22.81 56.97
CA GLY A 19 1.81 23.93 56.08
C GLY A 19 1.19 23.45 54.78
N SER A 20 -0.10 23.70 54.60
CA SER A 20 -0.91 23.34 53.43
C SER A 20 -0.33 23.89 52.12
N ASN A 21 0.06 23.02 51.17
CA ASN A 21 0.04 23.20 49.69
C ASN A 21 0.59 21.98 48.88
N ASP A 22 0.27 20.73 49.25
CA ASP A 22 0.96 19.51 48.75
C ASP A 22 0.60 18.99 47.33
N ALA A 23 -0.30 19.63 46.57
CA ALA A 23 -0.73 19.09 45.27
C ALA A 23 0.11 19.56 44.05
N GLN A 24 0.76 20.73 44.11
CA GLN A 24 1.49 21.29 42.96
C GLN A 24 2.99 20.94 42.91
N ASP A 25 3.64 20.63 44.04
CA ASP A 25 5.07 20.29 44.05
C ASP A 25 5.35 18.82 43.66
N SER A 26 4.42 17.90 43.93
CA SER A 26 4.57 16.48 43.54
C SER A 26 4.53 16.26 42.02
N ALA A 27 3.86 17.14 41.26
CA ALA A 27 3.75 17.06 39.81
C ALA A 27 5.05 17.46 39.11
N LYS A 28 5.71 18.53 39.56
CA LYS A 28 6.99 18.99 39.00
C LYS A 28 8.13 18.01 39.26
N VAL A 29 8.14 17.37 40.43
CA VAL A 29 9.13 16.33 40.77
C VAL A 29 8.94 15.08 39.91
N LYS A 30 7.68 14.69 39.60
CA LYS A 30 7.39 13.57 38.69
C LYS A 30 7.79 13.87 37.25
N GLU A 31 7.59 15.10 36.78
CA GLU A 31 7.99 15.53 35.43
C GLU A 31 9.50 15.57 35.26
N GLN A 32 10.25 16.04 36.27
CA GLN A 32 11.71 16.00 36.26
C GLN A 32 12.26 14.56 36.24
N LEU A 33 11.67 13.65 37.03
CA LEU A 33 12.09 12.25 37.05
C LEU A 33 11.79 11.53 35.72
N ALA A 34 10.68 11.87 35.05
CA ALA A 34 10.35 11.34 33.73
C ALA A 34 11.33 11.84 32.64
N ASN A 35 11.68 13.12 32.68
CA ASN A 35 12.62 13.71 31.71
C ASN A 35 14.05 13.17 31.88
N GLU A 36 14.47 12.89 33.11
CA GLU A 36 15.78 12.29 33.39
C GLU A 36 15.84 10.82 32.94
N LYS A 37 14.74 10.07 33.14
CA LYS A 37 14.61 8.69 32.64
C LYS A 37 14.62 8.63 31.10
N LEU A 38 13.92 9.56 30.44
CA LEU A 38 13.91 9.67 28.98
C LEU A 38 15.30 9.98 28.41
N LYS A 39 16.07 10.84 29.09
CA LYS A 39 17.44 11.17 28.68
C LYS A 39 18.38 9.96 28.74
N LEU A 40 18.20 9.12 29.77
CA LEU A 40 18.95 7.86 29.94
C LEU A 40 18.59 6.82 28.87
N GLU A 41 17.31 6.69 28.51
CA GLU A 41 16.85 5.79 27.44
C GLU A 41 17.36 6.25 26.07
N VAL A 42 17.39 7.56 25.79
CA VAL A 42 17.94 8.12 24.55
C VAL A 42 19.44 7.89 24.43
N GLU A 43 20.21 8.00 25.51
CA GLU A 43 21.65 7.68 25.47
C GLU A 43 21.90 6.18 25.25
N LYS A 44 21.08 5.32 25.86
CA LYS A 44 21.15 3.87 25.64
C LYS A 44 20.80 3.49 24.20
N ALA A 45 19.74 4.07 23.63
CA ALA A 45 19.37 3.87 22.23
C ALA A 45 20.49 4.32 21.27
N LYS A 46 21.11 5.48 21.53
CA LYS A 46 22.26 5.95 20.72
C LYS A 46 23.46 5.00 20.78
N ALA A 47 23.72 4.39 21.95
CA ALA A 47 24.78 3.38 22.10
C ALA A 47 24.46 2.08 21.35
N GLU A 48 23.20 1.62 21.40
CA GLU A 48 22.72 0.44 20.68
C GLU A 48 22.74 0.64 19.16
N THR A 49 22.33 1.81 18.64
CA THR A 49 22.43 2.16 17.22
C THR A 49 23.89 2.19 16.73
N LYS A 50 24.82 2.70 17.56
CA LYS A 50 26.25 2.74 17.22
C LYS A 50 26.86 1.33 17.15
N LYS A 51 26.38 0.41 18.00
CA LYS A 51 26.78 -1.00 17.99
C LYS A 51 26.21 -1.74 16.77
N ALA A 52 24.92 -1.55 16.46
CA ALA A 52 24.27 -2.15 15.29
C ALA A 52 24.92 -1.71 13.97
N LYS A 53 25.32 -0.44 13.86
CA LYS A 53 26.04 0.07 12.68
C LYS A 53 27.41 -0.58 12.50
N ALA A 54 28.14 -0.83 13.60
CA ALA A 54 29.43 -1.50 13.55
C ALA A 54 29.31 -3.00 13.18
N GLU A 55 28.23 -3.66 13.62
CA GLU A 55 27.95 -5.06 13.26
C GLU A 55 27.51 -5.20 11.80
N ALA A 56 26.70 -4.27 11.28
CA ALA A 56 26.31 -4.23 9.86
C ALA A 56 27.51 -3.98 8.92
N GLU A 57 28.43 -3.08 9.30
CA GLU A 57 29.66 -2.83 8.52
C GLU A 57 30.60 -4.04 8.50
N LYS A 58 30.56 -4.91 9.53
CA LYS A 58 31.32 -6.15 9.59
C LYS A 58 30.67 -7.25 8.73
N ALA A 59 29.34 -7.38 8.79
CA ALA A 59 28.59 -8.33 7.97
C ALA A 59 28.72 -8.06 6.45
N VAL A 60 28.77 -6.78 6.04
CA VAL A 60 29.00 -6.40 4.63
C VAL A 60 30.41 -6.74 4.15
N LYS A 61 31.41 -6.77 5.05
CA LYS A 61 32.78 -7.17 4.72
C LYS A 61 32.95 -8.69 4.65
N GLU A 62 32.19 -9.44 5.44
CA GLU A 62 32.17 -10.92 5.39
C GLU A 62 31.38 -11.43 4.17
N ALA A 63 30.25 -10.81 3.82
CA ALA A 63 29.46 -11.14 2.63
C ALA A 63 30.22 -10.90 1.30
N LYS A 64 31.14 -9.93 1.25
CA LYS A 64 32.01 -9.69 0.07
C LYS A 64 33.13 -10.73 -0.08
N LYS A 65 33.39 -11.56 0.94
CA LYS A 65 34.44 -12.58 0.93
C LYS A 65 33.92 -13.96 0.50
N GLU A 66 32.62 -14.23 0.68
CA GLU A 66 31.97 -15.50 0.30
C GLU A 66 31.50 -15.57 -1.16
N THR A 67 31.43 -14.46 -1.91
CA THR A 67 31.06 -14.48 -3.34
C THR A 67 32.21 -14.84 -4.30
N LYS A 68 33.31 -15.45 -3.82
CA LYS A 68 34.48 -15.83 -4.64
C LYS A 68 34.76 -17.33 -4.77
N GLU A 69 33.93 -18.20 -4.23
CA GLU A 69 34.07 -19.66 -4.39
C GLU A 69 32.74 -20.31 -4.79
N ASN A 70 32.34 -20.14 -6.06
CA ASN A 70 31.65 -21.16 -6.84
C ASN A 70 31.29 -20.56 -8.21
N ASN A 71 32.12 -20.83 -9.21
CA ASN A 71 31.73 -21.02 -10.62
C ASN A 71 32.99 -21.31 -11.43
N ASN A 72 33.32 -22.60 -11.56
CA ASN A 72 34.21 -23.11 -12.59
C ASN A 72 33.40 -24.07 -13.47
N ASN A 73 32.97 -23.56 -14.62
CA ASN A 73 33.02 -24.20 -15.94
C ASN A 73 32.00 -23.52 -16.87
N ASP A 74 32.46 -22.49 -17.59
CA ASP A 74 32.57 -22.56 -19.05
C ASP A 74 33.16 -21.24 -19.59
N LYS A 75 34.33 -21.37 -20.22
CA LYS A 75 34.87 -20.44 -21.22
C LYS A 75 34.28 -20.95 -22.55
N GLU A 76 33.75 -20.18 -23.49
CA GLU A 76 34.09 -18.89 -24.08
C GLU A 76 32.75 -18.25 -24.54
N ALA A 77 32.49 -16.95 -24.42
CA ALA A 77 33.10 -15.92 -25.24
C ALA A 77 33.02 -14.54 -24.57
N LYS A 78 34.14 -13.82 -24.58
CA LYS A 78 34.17 -12.37 -24.39
C LYS A 78 33.72 -11.70 -25.69
N GLN A 79 32.78 -10.76 -25.61
CA GLN A 79 33.06 -9.34 -25.82
C GLN A 79 31.82 -8.47 -25.64
N LYS A 80 32.07 -7.27 -25.10
CA LYS A 80 31.23 -6.07 -25.02
C LYS A 80 30.04 -6.05 -25.99
N ASN A 81 28.89 -5.56 -25.54
CA ASN A 81 28.25 -4.42 -26.21
C ASN A 81 27.15 -3.79 -25.35
N ASN A 82 27.20 -2.46 -25.34
CA ASN A 82 26.13 -1.56 -24.98
C ASN A 82 25.02 -1.76 -26.02
N SER A 83 24.05 -2.66 -25.78
CA SER A 83 23.00 -2.97 -26.76
C SER A 83 21.69 -2.25 -26.43
N THR A 84 21.45 -1.14 -27.12
CA THR A 84 20.10 -0.68 -27.46
C THR A 84 19.33 -1.83 -28.12
N SER A 85 18.46 -2.52 -27.37
CA SER A 85 17.69 -3.63 -27.92
C SER A 85 16.28 -3.14 -28.28
N ALA A 86 16.03 -2.96 -29.57
CA ALA A 86 14.71 -2.67 -30.11
C ALA A 86 13.66 -3.66 -29.57
N TRP A 87 12.41 -3.22 -29.44
CA TRP A 87 11.33 -4.10 -28.97
C TRP A 87 11.02 -5.18 -30.03
N THR A 88 11.01 -6.45 -29.62
CA THR A 88 10.86 -7.60 -30.53
C THR A 88 9.54 -8.34 -30.29
N LYS A 89 9.12 -9.18 -31.26
CA LYS A 89 7.97 -10.07 -31.08
C LYS A 89 8.11 -11.02 -29.88
N GLU A 90 9.33 -11.47 -29.60
CA GLU A 90 9.61 -12.30 -28.44
C GLU A 90 9.39 -11.54 -27.13
N LYS A 91 9.79 -10.26 -27.06
CA LYS A 91 9.48 -9.40 -25.90
C LYS A 91 7.98 -9.17 -25.76
N SER A 92 7.23 -9.00 -26.85
CA SER A 92 5.75 -8.94 -26.79
C SER A 92 5.14 -10.24 -26.25
N ARG A 93 5.64 -11.41 -26.69
CA ARG A 93 5.17 -12.71 -26.16
C ARG A 93 5.45 -12.87 -24.67
N GLN A 94 6.61 -12.43 -24.21
CA GLN A 94 6.96 -12.41 -22.79
C GLN A 94 6.11 -11.42 -22.00
N LEU A 95 5.76 -10.26 -22.59
CA LEU A 95 4.85 -9.30 -21.97
C LEU A 95 3.43 -9.87 -21.84
N ALA A 96 2.93 -10.56 -22.87
CA ALA A 96 1.62 -11.23 -22.79
C ALA A 96 1.60 -12.32 -21.71
N ASP A 97 2.66 -13.15 -21.59
CA ASP A 97 2.78 -14.15 -20.52
C ASP A 97 2.88 -13.50 -19.12
N LEU A 98 3.61 -12.38 -19.02
CA LEU A 98 3.65 -11.55 -17.82
C LEU A 98 2.25 -11.08 -17.42
N MET A 99 1.48 -10.52 -18.36
CA MET A 99 0.14 -10.00 -18.07
C MET A 99 -0.88 -11.09 -17.73
N ALA A 100 -0.82 -12.24 -18.38
CA ALA A 100 -1.66 -13.39 -18.03
C ALA A 100 -1.39 -13.87 -16.60
N LYS A 101 -0.11 -13.98 -16.22
CA LYS A 101 0.28 -14.35 -14.85
C LYS A 101 -0.07 -13.25 -13.84
N PHE A 102 0.12 -11.98 -14.20
CA PHE A 102 -0.26 -10.84 -13.38
C PHE A 102 -1.74 -10.89 -13.09
N GLY A 103 -2.60 -10.96 -14.11
CA GLY A 103 -4.04 -11.14 -13.94
C GLY A 103 -4.38 -12.31 -13.00
N SER A 104 -3.82 -13.50 -13.27
CA SER A 104 -4.06 -14.68 -12.43
C SER A 104 -3.70 -14.48 -10.95
N VAL A 105 -2.61 -13.76 -10.66
CA VAL A 105 -2.15 -13.47 -9.30
C VAL A 105 -3.05 -12.44 -8.62
N MET A 106 -3.50 -11.45 -9.39
CA MET A 106 -4.38 -10.38 -8.92
C MET A 106 -5.85 -10.82 -8.82
N GLY A 107 -6.20 -12.00 -9.35
CA GLY A 107 -7.57 -12.44 -9.52
C GLY A 107 -8.35 -11.53 -10.49
N GLN A 108 -7.65 -11.07 -11.53
CA GLN A 108 -8.14 -10.19 -12.60
C GLN A 108 -7.87 -10.86 -13.95
N GLU A 109 -8.63 -10.50 -14.97
CA GLU A 109 -8.42 -10.96 -16.35
C GLU A 109 -8.23 -9.75 -17.25
N TYR A 110 -7.28 -9.83 -18.18
CA TYR A 110 -6.84 -8.70 -19.00
C TYR A 110 -6.83 -9.10 -20.48
N ASP A 111 -7.50 -8.30 -21.31
CA ASP A 111 -7.42 -8.39 -22.76
C ASP A 111 -6.28 -7.55 -23.31
N GLU A 112 -5.58 -8.07 -24.33
CA GLU A 112 -4.54 -7.35 -25.06
C GLU A 112 -5.15 -6.60 -26.24
N ALA A 113 -5.07 -5.27 -26.26
CA ALA A 113 -5.44 -4.46 -27.43
C ALA A 113 -4.28 -4.26 -28.42
N TYR A 114 -3.05 -4.18 -27.91
CA TYR A 114 -1.83 -4.04 -28.71
C TYR A 114 -0.74 -4.95 -28.16
N PRO A 115 0.01 -5.69 -29.00
CA PRO A 115 0.06 -5.57 -30.47
C PRO A 115 -0.97 -6.39 -31.26
N SER A 116 -1.87 -7.14 -30.61
CA SER A 116 -2.89 -7.98 -31.29
C SER A 116 -3.75 -7.21 -32.31
N GLY A 117 -4.05 -5.94 -32.04
CA GLY A 117 -5.03 -5.15 -32.80
C GLY A 117 -6.48 -5.41 -32.41
N HIS A 118 -6.72 -6.18 -31.35
CA HIS A 118 -8.05 -6.32 -30.74
C HIS A 118 -8.53 -4.95 -30.24
N GLU A 119 -9.77 -4.59 -30.57
CA GLU A 119 -10.32 -3.32 -30.10
C GLU A 119 -10.85 -3.46 -28.68
N ILE A 120 -10.35 -2.62 -27.77
CA ILE A 120 -10.90 -2.45 -26.41
C ILE A 120 -11.57 -1.08 -26.34
N ASN A 121 -12.84 -1.06 -25.92
CA ASN A 121 -13.59 0.16 -25.65
C ASN A 121 -13.48 0.55 -24.17
N TYR A 122 -12.42 1.28 -23.81
CA TYR A 122 -12.20 1.77 -22.45
C TYR A 122 -13.02 3.04 -22.20
N TYR A 123 -14.23 2.92 -21.67
CA TYR A 123 -15.14 4.03 -21.36
C TYR A 123 -15.33 5.04 -22.51
N GLY A 124 -15.43 4.55 -23.75
CA GLY A 124 -15.59 5.37 -24.96
C GLY A 124 -14.29 5.67 -25.72
N TYR A 125 -13.13 5.27 -25.19
CA TYR A 125 -11.85 5.31 -25.89
C TYR A 125 -11.57 3.96 -26.56
N HIS A 126 -11.36 3.96 -27.87
CA HIS A 126 -11.18 2.75 -28.68
C HIS A 126 -9.70 2.46 -28.91
N TYR A 127 -9.09 1.61 -28.09
CA TYR A 127 -7.68 1.24 -28.22
C TYR A 127 -7.50 -0.03 -29.05
N PRO A 128 -6.43 -0.14 -29.86
CA PRO A 128 -5.30 0.80 -29.95
C PRO A 128 -5.49 2.00 -30.88
N ASN A 129 -6.60 2.08 -31.62
CA ASN A 129 -6.82 3.09 -32.67
C ASN A 129 -6.73 4.54 -32.16
N ASP A 130 -7.25 4.80 -30.97
CA ASP A 130 -7.30 6.11 -30.35
C ASP A 130 -5.94 6.62 -29.85
N VAL A 131 -4.88 5.80 -29.87
CA VAL A 131 -3.51 6.31 -29.67
C VAL A 131 -3.17 7.44 -30.65
N ALA A 132 -3.73 7.40 -31.86
CA ALA A 132 -3.53 8.44 -32.86
C ALA A 132 -4.11 9.81 -32.48
N LYS A 133 -5.07 9.87 -31.54
CA LYS A 133 -5.63 11.13 -31.03
C LYS A 133 -4.65 11.85 -30.10
N ASN A 134 -3.71 11.11 -29.50
CA ASN A 134 -2.62 11.62 -28.66
C ASN A 134 -3.09 12.58 -27.56
N ASN A 135 -4.19 12.22 -26.89
CA ASN A 135 -4.82 13.00 -25.83
C ASN A 135 -4.45 12.44 -24.45
N PHE A 136 -3.16 12.33 -24.17
CA PHE A 136 -2.64 11.70 -22.95
C PHE A 136 -2.08 12.72 -21.96
N GLY A 137 -2.33 12.49 -20.68
CA GLY A 137 -1.67 13.20 -19.60
C GLY A 137 -0.91 12.25 -18.68
N LEU A 138 0.20 12.70 -18.11
CA LEU A 138 0.93 11.99 -17.06
C LEU A 138 1.25 12.97 -15.94
N ASN A 139 0.83 12.64 -14.72
CA ASN A 139 1.00 13.49 -13.53
C ASN A 139 0.53 14.95 -13.76
N GLY A 140 -0.62 15.11 -14.42
CA GLY A 140 -1.23 16.41 -14.70
C GLY A 140 -0.66 17.19 -15.90
N SER A 141 0.36 16.65 -16.60
CA SER A 141 0.96 17.29 -17.78
C SER A 141 0.67 16.50 -19.06
N ALA A 142 0.38 17.19 -20.17
CA ALA A 142 0.20 16.54 -21.46
C ALA A 142 1.49 15.85 -21.93
N ILE A 143 1.36 14.64 -22.47
CA ILE A 143 2.47 13.86 -23.01
C ILE A 143 2.13 13.27 -24.38
N ASN A 144 3.17 12.97 -25.15
CA ASN A 144 3.03 12.33 -26.46
C ASN A 144 3.26 10.83 -26.33
N MET A 145 2.39 10.04 -26.97
CA MET A 145 2.56 8.60 -27.08
C MET A 145 2.35 8.13 -28.53
N VAL A 146 3.13 7.15 -28.94
CA VAL A 146 2.97 6.48 -30.25
C VAL A 146 3.12 4.98 -30.07
N THR A 147 2.48 4.17 -30.90
CA THR A 147 2.75 2.73 -30.92
C THR A 147 4.15 2.44 -31.48
N ASN A 148 4.75 1.32 -31.07
CA ASN A 148 6.15 0.98 -31.39
C ASN A 148 6.41 0.71 -32.89
N ASP A 149 5.37 0.49 -33.69
CA ASP A 149 5.42 0.43 -35.16
C ASP A 149 5.42 1.81 -35.83
N ARG A 150 5.32 2.90 -35.06
CA ARG A 150 5.40 4.29 -35.52
C ARG A 150 6.69 4.95 -35.03
N ALA A 151 7.27 5.82 -35.86
CA ALA A 151 8.47 6.56 -35.49
C ALA A 151 8.16 7.54 -34.35
N ALA A 152 8.95 7.51 -33.27
CA ALA A 152 8.92 8.58 -32.27
C ALA A 152 9.41 9.87 -32.94
N THR A 153 8.59 10.92 -32.89
CA THR A 153 8.84 12.18 -33.57
C THR A 153 9.72 13.13 -32.75
N ASP A 154 9.86 12.88 -31.44
CA ASP A 154 10.73 13.62 -30.53
C ASP A 154 11.20 12.75 -29.35
N LYS A 155 12.17 13.25 -28.57
CA LYS A 155 12.73 12.56 -27.38
C LYS A 155 11.75 12.47 -26.20
N ASN A 156 10.67 13.26 -26.20
CA ASN A 156 9.71 13.27 -25.10
C ASN A 156 8.48 12.38 -25.35
N THR A 157 8.53 11.56 -26.41
CA THR A 157 7.46 10.65 -26.81
C THR A 157 7.65 9.28 -26.17
N TYR A 158 6.60 8.75 -25.57
CA TYR A 158 6.54 7.38 -25.07
C TYR A 158 6.13 6.42 -26.19
N GLN A 159 6.93 5.39 -26.43
CA GLN A 159 6.64 4.33 -27.40
C GLN A 159 5.88 3.20 -26.73
N ILE A 160 4.61 3.00 -27.08
CA ILE A 160 3.76 1.94 -26.55
C ILE A 160 4.12 0.61 -27.21
N VAL A 161 4.48 -0.37 -26.39
CA VAL A 161 4.85 -1.73 -26.79
C VAL A 161 3.80 -2.78 -26.39
N GLY A 162 2.84 -2.41 -25.53
CA GLY A 162 1.70 -3.24 -25.15
C GLY A 162 0.57 -2.41 -24.53
N ILE A 163 -0.68 -2.80 -24.80
CA ILE A 163 -1.88 -2.20 -24.19
C ILE A 163 -2.77 -3.33 -23.67
N TYR A 164 -3.14 -3.26 -22.40
CA TYR A 164 -3.99 -4.26 -21.74
C TYR A 164 -5.07 -3.61 -20.89
N SER A 165 -6.27 -4.20 -20.83
CA SER A 165 -7.34 -3.73 -19.94
C SER A 165 -8.18 -4.88 -19.41
N ASP A 166 -8.68 -4.71 -18.19
CA ASP A 166 -9.61 -5.63 -17.53
C ASP A 166 -11.09 -5.22 -17.70
N ILE A 167 -11.38 -4.19 -18.51
CA ILE A 167 -12.72 -3.58 -18.55
C ILE A 167 -13.84 -4.53 -18.94
N ASP A 168 -13.56 -5.54 -19.78
CA ASP A 168 -14.54 -6.55 -20.21
C ASP A 168 -14.71 -7.68 -19.17
N HIS A 169 -13.86 -7.72 -18.15
CA HIS A 169 -13.78 -8.77 -17.13
C HIS A 169 -14.20 -8.31 -15.74
N ILE A 170 -14.49 -7.03 -15.56
CA ILE A 170 -14.90 -6.46 -14.28
C ILE A 170 -16.32 -5.91 -14.35
N GLY A 171 -16.94 -5.75 -13.17
CA GLY A 171 -18.27 -5.14 -13.04
C GLY A 171 -18.27 -3.62 -13.30
N PHE A 172 -19.27 -2.93 -12.76
CA PHE A 172 -19.45 -1.50 -13.03
C PHE A 172 -18.40 -0.61 -12.35
N GLY A 173 -17.56 0.06 -13.14
CA GLY A 173 -16.59 1.05 -12.68
C GLY A 173 -15.29 0.45 -12.13
N GLY A 174 -14.18 1.20 -12.23
CA GLY A 174 -12.89 0.81 -11.66
C GLY A 174 -11.99 -0.04 -12.56
N ALA A 175 -12.25 -0.06 -13.88
CA ALA A 175 -11.40 -0.77 -14.84
C ALA A 175 -10.02 -0.12 -14.92
N HIS A 176 -9.00 -0.94 -15.14
CA HIS A 176 -7.62 -0.55 -15.34
C HIS A 176 -7.29 -0.62 -16.83
N LEU A 177 -6.57 0.39 -17.30
CA LEU A 177 -5.93 0.40 -18.62
C LEU A 177 -4.43 0.58 -18.43
N TYR A 178 -3.67 -0.43 -18.82
CA TYR A 178 -2.21 -0.47 -18.72
C TYR A 178 -1.56 -0.22 -20.07
N PHE A 179 -0.64 0.75 -20.12
CA PHE A 179 0.24 1.01 -21.24
C PHE A 179 1.67 0.67 -20.85
N PHE A 180 2.25 -0.29 -21.56
CA PHE A 180 3.66 -0.64 -21.45
C PHE A 180 4.43 0.18 -22.45
N THR A 181 5.37 0.99 -21.99
CA THR A 181 5.99 2.03 -22.83
C THR A 181 7.51 2.07 -22.70
N LEU A 182 8.17 2.59 -23.72
CA LEU A 182 9.60 2.92 -23.73
C LEU A 182 9.77 4.42 -23.98
N LYS A 183 10.52 5.11 -23.13
CA LYS A 183 10.94 6.49 -23.36
C LYS A 183 12.45 6.58 -23.23
N ASP A 184 13.14 7.06 -24.26
CA ASP A 184 14.62 7.06 -24.30
C ASP A 184 15.22 5.67 -23.96
N ASN A 185 14.57 4.60 -24.45
CA ASN A 185 14.86 3.19 -24.14
C ASN A 185 14.72 2.79 -22.66
N GLN A 186 14.14 3.64 -21.80
CA GLN A 186 13.76 3.27 -20.44
C GLN A 186 12.32 2.74 -20.43
N PRO A 187 12.06 1.58 -19.81
CA PRO A 187 10.72 1.03 -19.70
C PRO A 187 9.91 1.73 -18.61
N HIS A 188 8.65 2.07 -18.93
CA HIS A 188 7.66 2.65 -18.04
C HIS A 188 6.35 1.88 -18.15
N VAL A 189 5.71 1.60 -17.02
CA VAL A 189 4.38 0.98 -16.97
C VAL A 189 3.41 2.05 -16.51
N LEU A 190 2.53 2.48 -17.39
CA LEU A 190 1.56 3.53 -17.11
C LEU A 190 0.19 2.88 -16.90
N VAL A 191 -0.56 3.36 -15.90
CA VAL A 191 -1.90 2.86 -15.60
C VAL A 191 -2.88 4.01 -15.40
N THR A 192 -4.11 3.80 -15.82
CA THR A 192 -5.24 4.69 -15.50
C THR A 192 -6.46 3.87 -15.07
N SER A 193 -7.22 4.47 -14.15
CA SER A 193 -8.57 4.03 -13.76
C SER A 193 -9.60 5.14 -13.96
N GLN A 194 -9.26 6.14 -14.78
CA GLN A 194 -10.11 7.31 -15.02
C GLN A 194 -11.35 6.88 -15.82
N ASN A 195 -12.54 7.11 -15.24
CA ASN A 195 -13.83 6.79 -15.84
C ASN A 195 -14.70 8.03 -16.13
N GLN A 196 -14.17 9.23 -15.92
CA GLN A 196 -14.84 10.51 -16.21
C GLN A 196 -13.95 11.39 -17.09
N GLY A 197 -14.57 12.22 -17.93
CA GLY A 197 -13.86 13.24 -18.71
C GLY A 197 -13.32 14.38 -17.84
N ASN A 198 -12.48 15.22 -18.43
CA ASN A 198 -11.99 16.47 -17.84
C ASN A 198 -12.02 17.62 -18.85
N ALA A 199 -11.78 18.85 -18.39
CA ALA A 199 -11.85 20.05 -19.21
C ALA A 199 -10.77 20.08 -20.31
N GLU A 200 -9.64 19.41 -20.06
CA GLU A 200 -8.50 19.28 -20.95
C GLU A 200 -8.70 18.20 -22.02
N ASN A 201 -9.75 17.39 -21.90
CA ASN A 201 -10.03 16.22 -22.74
C ASN A 201 -8.85 15.23 -22.82
N LEU A 202 -8.11 15.10 -21.72
CA LEU A 202 -6.98 14.17 -21.59
C LEU A 202 -7.38 12.90 -20.86
N LEU A 203 -6.80 11.77 -21.23
CA LEU A 203 -6.79 10.58 -20.39
C LEU A 203 -5.53 10.62 -19.52
N TYR A 204 -5.69 10.84 -18.22
CA TYR A 204 -4.57 10.94 -17.28
C TYR A 204 -4.13 9.55 -16.82
N PHE A 205 -2.85 9.29 -17.03
CA PHE A 205 -2.12 8.14 -16.51
C PHE A 205 -1.27 8.56 -15.32
N LYS A 206 -0.91 7.55 -14.53
CA LYS A 206 0.20 7.59 -13.57
C LYS A 206 1.16 6.44 -13.85
N GLU A 207 2.36 6.52 -13.30
CA GLU A 207 3.26 5.37 -13.25
C GLU A 207 2.62 4.28 -12.36
N SER A 208 2.77 3.02 -12.76
CA SER A 208 2.32 1.88 -11.97
C SER A 208 3.12 1.80 -10.69
N GLU A 209 2.41 1.65 -9.58
CA GLU A 209 3.01 1.48 -8.26
C GLU A 209 3.39 0.01 -8.00
N ASN A 210 2.89 -0.93 -8.81
CA ASN A 210 3.20 -2.35 -8.71
C ASN A 210 4.65 -2.63 -9.14
N GLN A 211 5.55 -2.68 -8.16
CA GLN A 211 6.99 -2.81 -8.41
C GLN A 211 7.37 -4.14 -9.07
N ASP A 212 6.62 -5.21 -8.84
CA ASP A 212 6.86 -6.51 -9.48
C ASP A 212 6.56 -6.45 -10.98
N LEU A 213 5.42 -5.84 -11.35
CA LEU A 213 5.06 -5.63 -12.75
C LEU A 213 6.08 -4.71 -13.45
N VAL A 214 6.46 -3.60 -12.82
CA VAL A 214 7.47 -2.66 -13.34
C VAL A 214 8.83 -3.34 -13.52
N SER A 215 9.30 -4.08 -12.51
CA SER A 215 10.61 -4.75 -12.53
C SER A 215 10.66 -5.88 -13.57
N ASN A 216 9.58 -6.65 -13.71
CA ASN A 216 9.52 -7.72 -14.70
C ASN A 216 9.40 -7.18 -16.13
N PHE A 217 8.62 -6.12 -16.35
CA PHE A 217 8.61 -5.44 -17.65
C PHE A 217 9.99 -4.89 -18.01
N LYS A 218 10.70 -4.28 -17.04
CA LYS A 218 12.07 -3.84 -17.24
C LYS A 218 13.00 -4.98 -17.65
N SER A 219 12.90 -6.14 -16.99
CA SER A 219 13.69 -7.33 -17.31
C SER A 219 13.44 -7.82 -18.74
N ILE A 220 12.18 -7.81 -19.20
CA ILE A 220 11.81 -8.13 -20.59
C ILE A 220 12.43 -7.11 -21.56
N ALA A 221 12.32 -5.81 -21.25
CA ALA A 221 12.87 -4.74 -22.06
C ALA A 221 14.40 -4.86 -22.21
N ASP A 222 15.10 -5.27 -21.15
CA ASP A 222 16.54 -5.53 -21.14
C ASP A 222 16.93 -6.84 -21.89
N GLY A 223 15.96 -7.67 -22.27
CA GLY A 223 16.17 -8.95 -22.96
C GLY A 223 16.48 -10.14 -22.05
N ASN A 224 16.26 -9.99 -20.74
CA ASN A 224 16.53 -11.01 -19.73
C ASN A 224 15.33 -11.96 -19.48
N GLY A 225 14.21 -11.76 -20.19
CA GLY A 225 12.96 -12.46 -19.91
C GLY A 225 12.24 -11.89 -18.69
N HIS A 226 11.23 -12.60 -18.20
CA HIS A 226 10.60 -12.33 -16.92
C HIS A 226 10.57 -13.61 -16.09
N ASN A 227 10.78 -13.47 -14.78
CA ASN A 227 10.52 -14.51 -13.81
C ASN A 227 9.34 -14.08 -12.94
N PHE A 228 8.29 -13.59 -13.61
CA PHE A 228 7.09 -13.16 -12.93
C PHE A 228 6.42 -14.39 -12.33
N SER A 229 6.43 -14.43 -11.00
CA SER A 229 5.76 -15.44 -10.19
C SER A 229 4.58 -14.82 -9.43
N GLY A 230 4.11 -13.64 -9.89
CA GLY A 230 3.43 -12.62 -9.11
C GLY A 230 4.43 -11.65 -8.45
N PRO A 231 4.04 -10.92 -7.39
CA PRO A 231 4.86 -11.06 -6.17
C PRO A 231 5.12 -12.55 -6.07
N ALA A 232 6.27 -12.99 -5.58
CA ALA A 232 6.36 -14.41 -5.24
C ALA A 232 5.00 -14.81 -4.60
N LYS A 233 4.60 -16.08 -4.65
CA LYS A 233 4.25 -16.57 -3.33
C LYS A 233 5.48 -16.21 -2.50
N SER A 234 5.49 -15.00 -1.91
CA SER A 234 5.91 -14.82 -0.57
C SER A 234 5.13 -15.99 -0.01
N LYS A 235 5.87 -17.08 0.21
CA LYS A 235 5.58 -17.91 1.35
C LYS A 235 5.38 -16.85 2.39
N LYS A 236 4.10 -16.50 2.63
CA LYS A 236 3.62 -15.37 3.40
C LYS A 236 4.77 -14.98 4.29
N THR A 237 5.62 -14.01 3.86
CA THR A 237 6.89 -13.81 4.60
C THR A 237 6.41 -13.61 6.00
N ALA A 238 6.87 -14.45 6.92
CA ALA A 238 6.13 -14.82 8.12
C ALA A 238 5.90 -13.67 9.13
N HIS A 239 5.82 -12.42 8.68
CA HIS A 239 5.00 -11.38 9.25
C HIS A 239 3.51 -11.68 9.07
N THR A 240 3.06 -12.88 9.47
CA THR A 240 1.69 -12.94 10.01
C THR A 240 1.77 -12.19 11.32
N PHE A 241 1.43 -10.90 11.30
CA PHE A 241 1.34 -10.14 12.53
C PHE A 241 0.33 -10.83 13.44
N SER A 242 0.71 -11.09 14.69
CA SER A 242 -0.24 -11.50 15.70
C SER A 242 -1.33 -10.44 15.83
N ASN A 243 -2.50 -10.81 16.32
CA ASN A 243 -3.58 -9.84 16.55
C ASN A 243 -3.11 -8.69 17.46
N ASP A 244 -2.27 -8.98 18.46
CA ASP A 244 -1.71 -7.95 19.34
C ASP A 244 -0.83 -6.95 18.58
N THR A 245 0.00 -7.43 17.64
CA THR A 245 0.82 -6.56 16.80
C THR A 245 -0.04 -5.75 15.82
N LYS A 246 -1.06 -6.36 15.22
CA LYS A 246 -2.03 -5.66 14.35
C LYS A 246 -2.74 -4.53 15.11
N ILE A 247 -3.18 -4.79 16.35
CA ILE A 247 -3.79 -3.80 17.24
C ILE A 247 -2.78 -2.69 17.58
N ALA A 248 -1.52 -3.04 17.90
CA ALA A 248 -0.49 -2.06 18.24
C ALA A 248 -0.16 -1.11 17.08
N ILE A 249 0.04 -1.66 15.87
CA ILE A 249 0.23 -0.86 14.65
C ILE A 249 -0.98 0.03 14.40
N THR A 250 -2.20 -0.53 14.47
CA THR A 250 -3.44 0.23 14.24
C THR A 250 -3.58 1.38 15.23
N ASN A 251 -3.30 1.17 16.52
CA ASN A 251 -3.40 2.20 17.54
C ASN A 251 -2.35 3.31 17.35
N GLU A 252 -1.10 2.97 17.03
CA GLU A 252 -0.07 3.98 16.76
C GLU A 252 -0.36 4.76 15.47
N PHE A 253 -0.88 4.09 14.45
CA PHE A 253 -1.34 4.74 13.23
C PHE A 253 -2.52 5.66 13.54
N TYR A 254 -3.49 5.20 14.32
CA TYR A 254 -4.67 5.98 14.71
C TYR A 254 -4.31 7.25 15.50
N VAL A 255 -3.32 7.20 16.40
CA VAL A 255 -2.83 8.39 17.12
C VAL A 255 -2.23 9.41 16.14
N TRP A 256 -1.44 8.96 15.16
CA TRP A 256 -0.92 9.82 14.11
C TRP A 256 -2.06 10.40 13.24
N ALA A 257 -2.99 9.54 12.81
CA ALA A 257 -4.11 9.86 11.95
C ALA A 257 -5.07 10.87 12.62
N THR A 258 -5.26 10.78 13.94
CA THR A 258 -6.03 11.75 14.73
C THR A 258 -5.45 13.15 14.65
N ASN A 259 -4.12 13.29 14.59
CA ASN A 259 -3.50 14.60 14.37
C ASN A 259 -3.70 15.11 12.94
N GLN A 260 -3.81 14.23 11.94
CA GLN A 260 -4.16 14.63 10.57
C GLN A 260 -5.64 15.03 10.47
N ALA A 261 -6.53 14.27 11.09
CA ALA A 261 -7.96 14.57 11.16
C ALA A 261 -8.21 15.97 11.75
N LYS A 262 -7.52 16.32 12.85
CA LYS A 262 -7.56 17.66 13.45
C LYS A 262 -7.12 18.79 12.51
N LYS A 263 -6.17 18.54 11.60
CA LYS A 263 -5.72 19.56 10.64
C LYS A 263 -6.71 19.76 9.50
N GLY A 264 -7.50 18.74 9.19
CA GLY A 264 -8.55 18.79 8.19
C GLY A 264 -9.93 19.05 8.77
N ASP A 265 -10.05 19.47 10.03
CA ASP A 265 -11.32 19.67 10.75
C ASP A 265 -12.27 18.46 10.68
N MET A 266 -11.71 17.26 10.66
CA MET A 266 -12.43 15.99 10.58
C MET A 266 -12.42 15.24 11.92
N ALA A 267 -13.46 14.46 12.15
CA ALA A 267 -13.49 13.37 13.11
C ALA A 267 -12.80 12.11 12.54
N ILE A 268 -12.39 11.22 13.44
CA ILE A 268 -11.80 9.92 13.10
C ILE A 268 -12.21 8.83 14.08
N THR A 269 -12.52 7.64 13.57
CA THR A 269 -12.83 6.46 14.39
C THR A 269 -12.13 5.22 13.83
N THR A 270 -11.86 4.24 14.71
CA THR A 270 -11.36 2.92 14.32
C THR A 270 -12.47 1.97 13.86
N LEU A 271 -13.74 2.39 13.81
CA LEU A 271 -14.80 1.58 13.21
C LEU A 271 -14.68 1.56 11.67
N TYR A 272 -13.76 0.78 11.12
CA TYR A 272 -13.60 0.67 9.67
C TYR A 272 -14.39 -0.50 9.06
N PHE A 273 -14.61 -1.55 9.83
CA PHE A 273 -15.28 -2.77 9.41
C PHE A 273 -16.28 -3.23 10.48
N ASN A 274 -17.49 -3.54 10.06
CA ASN A 274 -18.50 -4.22 10.84
C ASN A 274 -19.53 -4.83 9.88
N HIS A 275 -20.14 -5.94 10.27
CA HIS A 275 -21.15 -6.63 9.48
C HIS A 275 -22.22 -7.24 10.40
N GLY A 276 -23.40 -7.46 9.84
CA GLY A 276 -24.48 -8.17 10.51
C GLY A 276 -24.27 -9.69 10.50
N ALA A 277 -25.38 -10.43 10.41
CA ALA A 277 -25.31 -11.87 10.19
C ALA A 277 -24.51 -12.16 8.90
N ALA A 278 -23.54 -13.05 9.02
CA ALA A 278 -22.67 -13.51 7.93
C ALA A 278 -22.83 -15.02 7.75
N GLY A 279 -22.43 -15.52 6.58
CA GLY A 279 -22.30 -16.93 6.27
C GLY A 279 -21.04 -17.54 6.90
N ARG A 280 -20.44 -18.48 6.17
CA ARG A 280 -19.28 -19.27 6.62
C ARG A 280 -17.96 -18.83 5.99
N GLY A 281 -18.01 -17.97 4.97
CA GLY A 281 -16.87 -17.58 4.16
C GLY A 281 -16.03 -16.49 4.82
N ASP A 282 -14.76 -16.38 4.46
CA ASP A 282 -13.89 -15.30 4.93
C ASP A 282 -14.30 -13.97 4.29
N TRP A 283 -14.17 -12.87 5.04
CA TRP A 283 -14.42 -11.54 4.48
C TRP A 283 -13.17 -11.00 3.81
N TYR A 284 -13.37 -10.31 2.69
CA TYR A 284 -12.28 -9.73 1.92
C TYR A 284 -12.59 -8.35 1.33
N ALA A 285 -11.52 -7.66 0.95
CA ALA A 285 -11.56 -6.46 0.14
C ALA A 285 -10.85 -6.68 -1.19
N GLU A 286 -11.26 -5.96 -2.23
CA GLU A 286 -10.53 -5.87 -3.50
C GLU A 286 -9.59 -4.68 -3.46
N THR A 287 -8.32 -4.88 -3.78
CA THR A 287 -7.32 -3.81 -3.85
C THR A 287 -6.53 -3.88 -5.16
N PRO A 288 -5.84 -2.79 -5.56
CA PRO A 288 -4.97 -2.80 -6.74
C PRO A 288 -3.76 -3.72 -6.61
N ASP A 289 -3.46 -4.22 -5.40
CA ASP A 289 -2.37 -5.15 -5.09
C ASP A 289 -2.86 -6.60 -4.84
N GLY A 290 -4.17 -6.84 -5.00
CA GLY A 290 -4.82 -8.15 -4.88
C GLY A 290 -5.91 -8.19 -3.80
N LYS A 291 -6.52 -9.36 -3.61
CA LYS A 291 -7.56 -9.56 -2.59
C LYS A 291 -6.93 -9.53 -1.19
N MET A 292 -7.51 -8.75 -0.29
CA MET A 292 -7.06 -8.65 1.09
C MET A 292 -7.99 -9.44 2.01
N LEU A 293 -7.43 -10.31 2.84
CA LEU A 293 -8.17 -10.97 3.93
C LEU A 293 -8.51 -9.94 5.01
N VAL A 294 -9.80 -9.74 5.27
CA VAL A 294 -10.33 -8.78 6.24
C VAL A 294 -10.76 -9.46 7.54
N GLN A 295 -11.41 -10.62 7.44
CA GLN A 295 -11.76 -11.46 8.59
C GLN A 295 -11.67 -12.93 8.21
N ASP A 296 -10.88 -13.68 8.98
CA ASP A 296 -10.82 -15.14 8.93
C ASP A 296 -11.93 -15.72 9.81
N ASN A 297 -12.89 -16.40 9.19
CA ASN A 297 -14.02 -17.05 9.86
C ASN A 297 -13.67 -18.44 10.41
N LYS A 298 -12.40 -18.83 10.34
CA LYS A 298 -11.81 -20.08 10.86
C LYS A 298 -12.41 -21.35 10.29
N GLN A 299 -13.11 -21.21 9.17
CA GLN A 299 -13.66 -22.33 8.41
C GLN A 299 -12.75 -22.72 7.25
N ASN A 300 -11.72 -21.91 6.98
CA ASN A 300 -10.79 -22.08 5.87
C ASN A 300 -11.53 -22.06 4.52
N LEU A 301 -12.36 -21.04 4.32
CA LEU A 301 -13.24 -20.86 3.16
C LEU A 301 -13.13 -19.44 2.60
N PRO A 302 -12.18 -19.15 1.71
CA PRO A 302 -11.20 -20.06 1.10
C PRO A 302 -10.00 -20.40 2.00
N GLY A 303 -9.80 -19.67 3.11
CA GLY A 303 -8.64 -19.78 3.97
C GLY A 303 -7.57 -18.73 3.66
N GLY A 304 -6.79 -18.37 4.68
CA GLY A 304 -5.86 -17.23 4.62
C GLY A 304 -4.81 -17.31 3.51
N ASP A 305 -4.41 -18.51 3.09
CA ASP A 305 -3.43 -18.68 1.99
C ASP A 305 -3.99 -18.30 0.60
N ALA A 306 -5.30 -18.09 0.48
CA ALA A 306 -5.94 -17.62 -0.75
C ALA A 306 -5.81 -16.10 -0.95
N PHE A 307 -5.29 -15.38 0.05
CA PHE A 307 -5.17 -13.93 0.02
C PHE A 307 -3.69 -13.52 0.00
N PRO A 308 -3.25 -12.71 -0.97
CA PRO A 308 -1.88 -12.19 -0.98
C PRO A 308 -1.60 -11.14 0.11
N ILE A 309 -2.64 -10.57 0.73
CA ILE A 309 -2.54 -9.48 1.71
C ILE A 309 -3.44 -9.79 2.90
N ASP A 310 -2.95 -9.61 4.13
CA ASP A 310 -3.80 -9.56 5.32
C ASP A 310 -4.04 -8.11 5.74
N ILE A 311 -5.25 -7.83 6.24
CA ILE A 311 -5.50 -6.56 6.90
C ILE A 311 -4.71 -6.48 8.22
N ILE A 312 -4.10 -5.32 8.47
CA ILE A 312 -3.57 -4.91 9.78
C ILE A 312 -4.68 -4.23 10.59
N GLY A 313 -5.41 -3.31 9.96
CA GLY A 313 -6.49 -2.55 10.59
C GLY A 313 -7.04 -1.48 9.66
N GLY A 314 -7.75 -0.50 10.20
CA GLY A 314 -8.31 0.60 9.42
C GLY A 314 -8.91 1.70 10.29
N MET A 315 -9.35 2.77 9.63
CA MET A 315 -10.03 3.89 10.27
C MET A 315 -10.92 4.63 9.28
N LEU A 316 -11.85 5.43 9.80
CA LEU A 316 -12.71 6.31 9.02
C LEU A 316 -12.42 7.75 9.39
N PHE A 317 -12.09 8.58 8.41
CA PHE A 317 -12.09 10.04 8.48
C PHE A 317 -13.42 10.57 7.93
N PHE A 318 -14.06 11.47 8.68
CA PHE A 318 -15.38 11.97 8.34
C PHE A 318 -15.65 13.31 9.03
N TYR A 319 -16.71 14.01 8.61
CA TYR A 319 -17.21 15.19 9.32
C TYR A 319 -18.34 14.76 10.25
N ALA A 320 -18.25 15.15 11.52
CA ALA A 320 -19.22 14.76 12.52
C ALA A 320 -20.45 15.69 12.54
N LEU A 321 -21.65 15.12 12.68
CA LEU A 321 -22.92 15.87 12.76
C LEU A 321 -22.95 16.87 13.91
N ASP A 322 -22.24 16.58 14.98
CA ASP A 322 -22.14 17.41 16.18
C ASP A 322 -20.92 18.33 16.21
N GLY A 323 -20.13 18.36 15.14
CA GLY A 323 -18.90 19.15 15.04
C GLY A 323 -17.70 18.58 15.80
N THR A 324 -17.72 17.30 16.21
CA THR A 324 -16.54 16.63 16.78
C THR A 324 -15.36 16.68 15.79
N ILE A 325 -14.17 17.04 16.29
CA ILE A 325 -12.91 17.05 15.55
C ILE A 325 -11.90 16.17 16.26
N GLY A 326 -11.20 15.32 15.50
CA GLY A 326 -10.30 14.30 16.03
C GLY A 326 -11.07 13.06 16.48
N HIS A 327 -10.70 12.50 17.62
CA HIS A 327 -11.22 11.20 18.06
C HIS A 327 -12.75 11.21 18.29
N ASP A 328 -13.45 10.26 17.66
CA ASP A 328 -14.87 9.99 17.87
C ASP A 328 -15.11 8.56 18.38
N ASP A 329 -15.66 8.46 19.59
CA ASP A 329 -16.10 7.21 20.21
C ASP A 329 -17.60 6.93 20.03
N LYS A 330 -18.38 7.90 19.55
CA LYS A 330 -19.84 7.79 19.48
C LYS A 330 -20.26 6.76 18.44
N ILE A 331 -19.59 6.75 17.30
CA ILE A 331 -19.82 5.75 16.25
C ILE A 331 -19.57 4.31 16.75
N ASN A 332 -18.73 4.12 17.79
CA ASN A 332 -18.48 2.81 18.39
C ASN A 332 -19.53 2.38 19.45
N SER A 333 -20.44 3.28 19.84
CA SER A 333 -21.29 3.08 21.03
C SER A 333 -22.69 2.50 20.74
N GLY A 334 -23.10 2.41 19.48
CA GLY A 334 -24.41 1.87 19.10
C GLY A 334 -24.40 0.41 18.64
N ALA A 335 -25.56 -0.06 18.18
CA ALA A 335 -25.70 -1.37 17.57
C ALA A 335 -25.03 -1.42 16.19
N THR A 336 -24.74 -2.63 15.69
CA THR A 336 -24.20 -2.83 14.32
C THR A 336 -25.03 -2.12 13.25
N ALA A 337 -26.36 -2.08 13.41
CA ALA A 337 -27.27 -1.43 12.48
C ALA A 337 -27.12 0.11 12.46
N ASP A 338 -26.67 0.72 13.56
CA ASP A 338 -26.50 2.18 13.63
C ASP A 338 -25.29 2.60 12.81
N GLY A 339 -24.17 1.87 12.95
CA GLY A 339 -22.94 2.09 12.18
C GLY A 339 -22.53 3.56 12.13
N TYR A 340 -22.25 4.07 10.93
CA TYR A 340 -21.83 5.46 10.75
C TYR A 340 -22.94 6.48 10.96
N THR A 341 -24.21 6.06 10.96
CA THR A 341 -25.34 7.00 11.06
C THR A 341 -25.44 7.71 12.42
N LEU A 342 -24.72 7.22 13.43
CA LEU A 342 -24.69 7.82 14.77
C LEU A 342 -24.07 9.22 14.79
N ASN A 343 -23.02 9.45 14.00
CA ASN A 343 -22.35 10.75 14.02
C ASN A 343 -21.75 11.18 12.67
N LEU A 344 -21.80 10.37 11.61
CA LEU A 344 -21.27 10.78 10.30
C LEU A 344 -22.27 11.72 9.59
N ASP A 345 -21.80 12.91 9.20
CA ASP A 345 -22.53 13.80 8.31
C ASP A 345 -22.38 13.32 6.86
N LYS A 346 -23.43 12.67 6.36
CA LYS A 346 -23.47 12.10 5.00
C LYS A 346 -23.50 13.18 3.92
N SER A 347 -23.76 14.44 4.24
CA SER A 347 -23.73 15.53 3.28
C SER A 347 -22.32 15.98 2.93
N LEU A 348 -21.30 15.46 3.63
CA LEU A 348 -19.89 15.78 3.45
C LEU A 348 -19.10 14.52 3.05
N PRO A 349 -17.94 14.68 2.39
CA PRO A 349 -17.12 13.54 1.99
C PRO A 349 -16.53 12.81 3.20
N ALA A 350 -16.21 11.53 3.00
CA ALA A 350 -15.55 10.69 4.00
C ALA A 350 -14.54 9.75 3.33
N SER A 351 -13.50 9.37 4.07
CA SER A 351 -12.44 8.48 3.61
C SER A 351 -12.21 7.36 4.60
N LYS A 352 -12.32 6.11 4.15
CA LYS A 352 -11.97 4.93 4.95
C LYS A 352 -10.57 4.45 4.56
N TYR A 353 -9.61 4.52 5.48
CA TYR A 353 -8.27 3.99 5.27
C TYR A 353 -8.20 2.54 5.76
N ILE A 354 -7.60 1.67 4.95
CA ILE A 354 -7.39 0.25 5.21
C ILE A 354 -5.89 -0.04 5.15
N LEU A 355 -5.34 -0.61 6.21
CA LEU A 355 -3.91 -0.84 6.36
C LEU A 355 -3.59 -2.29 5.94
N GLY A 356 -2.88 -2.49 4.83
CA GLY A 356 -2.40 -3.80 4.40
C GLY A 356 -1.07 -4.20 5.05
N ASP A 357 -0.87 -5.49 5.28
CA ASP A 357 0.41 -6.03 5.77
C ASP A 357 1.55 -5.96 4.75
N ASN A 358 1.23 -5.69 3.47
CA ASN A 358 2.18 -5.33 2.43
C ASN A 358 2.74 -3.90 2.57
N GLY A 359 2.29 -3.14 3.56
CA GLY A 359 2.75 -1.77 3.83
C GLY A 359 2.09 -0.70 2.98
N THR A 360 1.02 -1.04 2.27
CA THR A 360 0.20 -0.10 1.53
C THR A 360 -1.02 0.31 2.35
N VAL A 361 -1.28 1.62 2.42
CA VAL A 361 -2.57 2.18 2.85
C VAL A 361 -3.49 2.22 1.64
N TYR A 362 -4.60 1.50 1.72
CA TYR A 362 -5.69 1.59 0.74
C TYR A 362 -6.78 2.51 1.26
N GLU A 363 -7.60 3.00 0.35
CA GLU A 363 -8.62 3.99 0.66
C GLU A 363 -9.92 3.68 -0.09
N LEU A 364 -11.04 3.81 0.62
CA LEU A 364 -12.35 3.99 0.01
C LEU A 364 -12.78 5.44 0.21
N LYS A 365 -12.72 6.23 -0.86
CA LYS A 365 -13.23 7.61 -0.88
C LYS A 365 -14.74 7.59 -1.14
N LYS A 366 -15.48 8.43 -0.42
CA LYS A 366 -16.89 8.70 -0.67
C LYS A 366 -17.13 10.17 -0.84
N ALA A 367 -17.87 10.52 -1.90
CA ALA A 367 -18.29 11.87 -2.17
C ALA A 367 -19.42 12.31 -1.22
N ALA A 368 -19.61 13.62 -1.12
CA ALA A 368 -20.74 14.20 -0.40
C ALA A 368 -22.08 13.65 -0.92
N GLY A 369 -22.94 13.17 0.00
CA GLY A 369 -24.25 12.61 -0.32
C GLY A 369 -24.25 11.10 -0.58
N ASP A 370 -23.08 10.48 -0.78
CA ASP A 370 -23.00 9.03 -0.97
C ASP A 370 -23.14 8.28 0.36
N GLY A 371 -23.86 7.16 0.33
CA GLY A 371 -23.96 6.26 1.47
C GLY A 371 -22.61 5.60 1.77
N LEU A 372 -22.19 5.66 3.04
CA LEU A 372 -21.09 4.87 3.57
C LEU A 372 -21.57 4.07 4.79
N SER A 373 -21.15 2.81 4.85
CA SER A 373 -21.40 1.91 5.97
C SER A 373 -20.10 1.21 6.40
N PRO A 374 -20.08 0.62 7.61
CA PRO A 374 -18.96 -0.21 8.05
C PRO A 374 -18.63 -1.34 7.07
N GLY A 375 -19.63 -1.95 6.41
CA GLY A 375 -19.43 -3.00 5.41
C GLY A 375 -19.02 -2.50 4.01
N SER A 376 -19.07 -1.19 3.75
CA SER A 376 -18.67 -0.64 2.45
C SER A 376 -17.20 -0.93 2.13
N GLY A 377 -16.94 -1.49 0.95
CA GLY A 377 -15.60 -1.91 0.51
C GLY A 377 -15.25 -3.36 0.85
N PHE A 378 -16.19 -4.12 1.43
CA PHE A 378 -15.97 -5.50 1.86
C PHE A 378 -17.11 -6.39 1.41
N THR A 379 -16.80 -7.66 1.16
CA THR A 379 -17.80 -8.71 0.93
C THR A 379 -17.32 -10.01 1.54
N GLU A 380 -18.25 -10.95 1.70
CA GLU A 380 -17.97 -12.29 2.19
C GLU A 380 -17.73 -13.24 1.00
N CYS A 381 -16.79 -14.17 1.13
CA CYS A 381 -16.73 -15.33 0.25
C CYS A 381 -18.01 -16.18 0.38
N ASN A 382 -18.32 -16.95 -0.65
CA ASN A 382 -19.43 -17.89 -0.62
C ASN A 382 -19.17 -19.01 0.41
N ASP A 383 -20.25 -19.70 0.81
CA ASP A 383 -20.18 -20.81 1.77
C ASP A 383 -19.37 -22.03 1.29
N ASP A 384 -19.03 -22.07 0.00
CA ASP A 384 -18.12 -23.07 -0.60
C ASP A 384 -16.65 -22.60 -0.68
N GLY A 385 -16.36 -21.39 -0.20
CA GLY A 385 -15.05 -20.76 -0.21
C GLY A 385 -14.70 -20.05 -1.52
N SER A 386 -15.56 -20.06 -2.54
CA SER A 386 -15.35 -19.27 -3.74
C SER A 386 -15.51 -17.77 -3.48
N PHE A 387 -14.79 -16.93 -4.23
CA PHE A 387 -14.98 -15.49 -4.18
C PHE A 387 -16.36 -15.10 -4.73
N ASN A 388 -16.94 -14.06 -4.13
CA ASN A 388 -18.29 -13.62 -4.49
C ASN A 388 -18.25 -12.77 -5.77
N THR A 389 -18.72 -13.36 -6.87
CA THR A 389 -18.81 -12.69 -8.18
C THR A 389 -20.16 -12.03 -8.42
N GLU A 390 -21.19 -12.38 -7.65
CA GLU A 390 -22.53 -11.79 -7.77
C GLU A 390 -22.61 -10.44 -7.06
N TYR A 391 -21.97 -10.33 -5.89
CA TYR A 391 -21.88 -9.12 -5.07
C TYR A 391 -20.41 -8.84 -4.69
N PRO A 392 -19.55 -8.50 -5.67
CA PRO A 392 -18.17 -8.12 -5.39
C PRO A 392 -18.12 -6.84 -4.56
N PRO A 393 -17.08 -6.63 -3.73
CA PRO A 393 -16.97 -5.41 -2.95
C PRO A 393 -16.62 -4.25 -3.89
N THR A 394 -16.96 -3.01 -3.49
CA THR A 394 -16.41 -1.84 -4.17
C THR A 394 -14.88 -1.86 -4.03
N PRO A 395 -14.12 -1.84 -5.14
CA PRO A 395 -12.66 -1.87 -5.05
C PRO A 395 -12.11 -0.68 -4.28
N LEU A 396 -11.10 -0.95 -3.44
CA LEU A 396 -10.29 0.07 -2.81
C LEU A 396 -9.28 0.62 -3.82
N ILE A 397 -8.81 1.84 -3.59
CA ILE A 397 -7.68 2.42 -4.32
C ILE A 397 -6.46 2.49 -3.41
N VAL A 398 -5.25 2.59 -3.96
CA VAL A 398 -4.10 3.01 -3.15
C VAL A 398 -4.32 4.45 -2.71
N SER A 399 -4.15 4.73 -1.41
CA SER A 399 -4.32 6.10 -0.90
C SER A 399 -3.22 7.00 -1.45
N GLU A 400 -3.63 8.18 -1.93
CA GLU A 400 -2.72 9.23 -2.41
C GLU A 400 -2.03 9.99 -1.27
N ASP A 401 -2.40 9.70 -0.02
CA ASP A 401 -1.78 10.29 1.18
C ASP A 401 -0.40 9.68 1.43
N SER A 402 0.61 10.28 0.79
CA SER A 402 2.02 9.86 0.96
C SER A 402 2.51 9.84 2.42
N ALA A 403 1.92 10.66 3.30
CA ALA A 403 2.28 10.68 4.72
C ALA A 403 1.67 9.46 5.45
N ALA A 404 0.45 9.06 5.08
CA ALA A 404 -0.16 7.81 5.54
C ALA A 404 0.66 6.60 5.09
N GLN A 405 1.05 6.55 3.81
CA GLN A 405 1.89 5.47 3.27
C GLN A 405 3.20 5.34 4.07
N THR A 406 3.92 6.44 4.22
CA THR A 406 5.18 6.49 4.97
C THR A 406 4.97 6.03 6.41
N LYS A 407 3.88 6.49 7.06
CA LYS A 407 3.61 6.15 8.45
C LYS A 407 3.35 4.66 8.65
N LEU A 408 2.59 4.02 7.77
CA LEU A 408 2.33 2.58 7.87
C LEU A 408 3.63 1.78 7.70
N GLN A 409 4.45 2.13 6.70
CA GLN A 409 5.73 1.47 6.44
C GLN A 409 6.69 1.60 7.63
N GLU A 410 6.78 2.78 8.26
CA GLU A 410 7.56 2.98 9.49
C GLU A 410 7.09 2.08 10.64
N LEU A 411 5.77 1.94 10.82
CA LEU A 411 5.21 1.11 11.87
C LEU A 411 5.44 -0.37 11.60
N ILE A 412 5.23 -0.85 10.37
CA ILE A 412 5.54 -2.22 9.99
C ILE A 412 7.01 -2.51 10.28
N ALA A 413 7.94 -1.65 9.83
CA ALA A 413 9.37 -1.82 10.11
C ALA A 413 9.74 -1.82 11.60
N LYS A 414 8.94 -1.16 12.46
CA LYS A 414 9.12 -1.15 13.92
C LYS A 414 8.70 -2.46 14.58
N TYR A 415 7.72 -3.16 14.00
CA TYR A 415 7.09 -4.36 14.57
C TYR A 415 7.46 -5.67 13.86
N SER A 416 8.15 -5.58 12.73
CA SER A 416 8.85 -6.67 12.02
C SER A 416 10.17 -7.02 12.71
#